data_AF-A0A4U1AG76-F1
#
_entry.id   AF-A0A4U1AG76-F1
#
_cell.length_a   1.000
_cell.length_b   1.000
_cell.length_c   1.000
_cell.angle_alpha   90.00
_cell.angle_beta   90.00
_cell.angle_gamma   90.00
#
_symmetry.space_group_name_H-M   'P 1'
#
loop_
_entity.id
_entity.type
_entity.pdbx_description
1 polymer ?
#
loop_
_entity_poly.entity_id
_entity_poly.type
_entity_poly.pdbx_seq_one_letter_code
_entity_poly.pdbx_strand_id
1 'polypeptide(L)'
;METTTTHDYLVRLRDLIFEERACAKALDMKGMIIAMNRKEELVKVLNHVKVIDEQDKPIARQIREENRRNAFLFKSTLGWIRQTMEFFGQKTVTTTYSASAYTVASRVNGRLLSGKV
;
A
#
# COMPACT_ATOMS: atom_id res chain seq x y z
N MET A 1 19.43 -25.88 19.59
CA MET A 1 18.30 -25.70 18.66
C MET A 1 17.11 -25.33 19.51
N GLU A 2 16.92 -24.03 19.77
CA GLU A 2 15.81 -23.57 20.59
C GLU A 2 14.51 -23.78 19.82
N THR A 3 13.55 -24.45 20.45
CA THR A 3 12.21 -24.66 19.90
C THR A 3 11.52 -23.31 19.79
N THR A 4 11.66 -22.63 18.64
CA THR A 4 10.96 -21.37 18.38
C THR A 4 9.48 -21.59 18.62
N THR A 5 8.95 -21.00 19.68
CA THR A 5 7.59 -21.26 20.13
C THR A 5 6.61 -20.45 19.28
N THR A 6 5.35 -20.87 19.23
CA THR A 6 4.27 -20.10 18.56
C THR A 6 4.23 -18.65 19.05
N HIS A 7 4.51 -18.44 20.34
CA HIS A 7 4.63 -17.13 20.96
C HIS A 7 5.68 -16.25 20.27
N ASP A 8 6.89 -16.77 20.02
CA ASP A 8 7.98 -16.01 19.39
C ASP A 8 7.61 -15.55 17.97
N TYR A 9 6.88 -16.39 17.22
CA TYR A 9 6.37 -16.01 15.91
C TYR A 9 5.30 -14.91 16.02
N LEU A 10 4.41 -14.96 17.00
CA LEU A 10 3.42 -13.89 17.21
C LEU A 10 4.08 -12.57 17.61
N VAL A 11 5.08 -12.60 18.48
CA VAL A 11 5.87 -11.42 18.87
C VAL A 11 6.55 -10.81 17.64
N ARG A 12 7.24 -11.64 16.85
CA ARG A 12 7.88 -11.19 15.60
C ARG A 12 6.88 -10.61 14.59
N LEU A 13 5.70 -11.20 14.46
CA LEU A 13 4.66 -10.69 13.57
C LEU A 13 4.17 -9.31 14.02
N ARG A 14 3.99 -9.11 15.31
CA ARG A 14 3.62 -7.81 15.88
C ARG A 14 4.68 -6.76 15.57
N ASP A 15 5.95 -7.08 15.78
CA ASP A 15 7.05 -6.15 15.57
C ASP A 15 7.19 -5.78 14.08
N LEU A 16 7.03 -6.74 13.17
CA LEU A 16 6.95 -6.50 11.72
C LEU A 16 5.80 -5.56 11.31
N ILE A 17 4.65 -5.64 11.97
CA ILE A 17 3.51 -4.73 11.70
C ILE A 17 3.82 -3.29 12.14
N PHE A 18 4.61 -3.12 13.21
CA PHE A 18 5.11 -1.80 13.61
C PHE A 18 6.17 -1.27 12.64
N GLU A 19 7.07 -2.14 12.16
CA GLU A 19 8.05 -1.78 11.12
C GLU A 19 7.37 -1.37 9.81
N GLU A 20 6.34 -2.09 9.35
CA GLU A 20 5.52 -1.70 8.19
C GLU A 20 4.97 -0.28 8.34
N ARG A 21 4.46 0.05 9.53
CA ARG A 21 3.93 1.39 9.82
C ARG A 21 5.02 2.46 9.79
N ALA A 22 6.19 2.16 10.35
CA ALA A 22 7.32 3.09 10.35
C ALA A 22 7.78 3.38 8.91
N CYS A 23 7.94 2.33 8.09
CA CYS A 23 8.29 2.45 6.68
C CYS A 23 7.24 3.25 5.90
N ALA A 24 5.95 2.99 6.16
CA ALA A 24 4.84 3.72 5.52
C ALA A 24 4.86 5.22 5.85
N LYS A 25 5.15 5.59 7.11
CA LYS A 25 5.28 6.98 7.53
C LYS A 25 6.50 7.66 6.91
N ALA A 26 7.60 6.92 6.74
CA ALA A 26 8.83 7.41 6.13
C ALA A 26 8.79 7.42 4.59
N LEU A 27 7.72 6.91 3.97
CA LEU A 27 7.62 6.69 2.52
C LEU A 27 8.76 5.82 1.95
N ASP A 28 9.34 4.94 2.78
CA ASP A 28 10.37 4.00 2.34
C ASP A 28 9.72 2.78 1.67
N MET A 29 9.60 2.85 0.35
CA MET A 29 9.02 1.79 -0.47
C MET A 29 9.85 0.49 -0.44
N LYS A 30 11.18 0.58 -0.31
CA LYS A 30 12.04 -0.60 -0.29
C LYS A 30 11.89 -1.33 1.04
N GLY A 31 11.95 -0.60 2.15
CA GLY A 31 11.70 -1.14 3.49
C GLY A 31 10.31 -1.77 3.60
N MET A 32 9.30 -1.14 3.02
CA MET A 32 7.93 -1.66 3.02
C MET A 32 7.78 -2.99 2.26
N ILE A 33 8.43 -3.15 1.11
CA ILE A 33 8.43 -4.42 0.35
C ILE A 33 9.13 -5.54 1.14
N ILE A 34 10.27 -5.23 1.77
CA ILE A 34 11.01 -6.19 2.59
C ILE A 34 10.17 -6.64 3.79
N ALA A 35 9.54 -5.69 4.50
CA ALA A 35 8.68 -5.97 5.64
C ALA A 35 7.46 -6.82 5.22
N MET A 36 6.85 -6.51 4.08
CA MET A 36 5.73 -7.28 3.52
C MET A 36 6.13 -8.74 3.21
N ASN A 37 7.27 -8.96 2.56
CA ASN A 37 7.74 -10.31 2.23
C ASN A 37 7.99 -11.14 3.49
N ARG A 38 8.67 -10.55 4.49
CA ARG A 38 8.92 -11.20 5.79
C ARG A 38 7.62 -11.55 6.51
N LYS A 39 6.64 -10.64 6.47
CA LYS A 39 5.31 -10.87 7.04
C LYS A 39 4.59 -12.02 6.34
N GLU A 40 4.67 -12.11 5.01
CA GLU A 40 4.04 -13.19 4.25
C GLU A 40 4.63 -14.56 4.60
N GLU A 41 5.96 -14.66 4.70
CA GLU A 41 6.65 -15.87 5.15
C GLU A 41 6.21 -16.28 6.55
N LEU A 42 6.13 -15.32 7.48
CA LEU A 42 5.76 -15.59 8.85
C LEU A 42 4.28 -16.00 8.99
N VAL A 43 3.40 -15.40 8.19
CA VAL A 43 1.98 -15.77 8.12
C VAL A 43 1.81 -17.18 7.56
N LYS A 44 2.61 -17.59 6.56
CA LYS A 44 2.58 -18.98 6.04
C LYS A 44 2.92 -19.98 7.14
N VAL A 45 3.96 -19.71 7.93
CA VAL A 45 4.34 -20.56 9.07
C VAL A 45 3.23 -20.61 10.12
N LEU A 46 2.68 -19.44 10.50
CA LEU A 46 1.60 -19.35 11.49
C LEU A 46 0.28 -19.97 11.03
N ASN A 47 0.02 -20.05 9.72
CA ASN A 47 -1.20 -20.65 9.18
C ASN A 47 -1.26 -22.19 9.42
N HIS A 48 -0.12 -22.83 9.66
CA HIS A 48 -0.07 -24.24 10.05
C HIS A 48 -0.39 -24.46 11.54
N VAL A 49 -0.40 -23.41 12.35
CA VAL A 49 -0.72 -23.48 13.78
C VAL A 49 -2.23 -23.38 13.99
N LYS A 50 -2.86 -24.49 14.36
CA LYS A 50 -4.33 -24.57 14.54
C LYS A 50 -4.81 -24.13 15.93
N VAL A 51 -3.92 -24.13 16.94
CA VAL A 51 -4.28 -23.82 18.32
C VAL A 51 -3.31 -22.76 18.84
N ILE A 52 -3.88 -21.63 19.26
CA ILE A 52 -3.17 -20.54 19.92
C ILE A 52 -3.44 -20.69 21.42
N ASP A 53 -2.40 -20.63 22.24
CA ASP A 53 -2.51 -20.66 23.69
C ASP A 53 -3.34 -19.47 24.20
N GLU A 54 -4.03 -19.62 25.33
CA GLU A 54 -4.78 -18.53 25.95
C GLU A 54 -3.89 -17.33 26.29
N GLN A 55 -2.62 -17.58 26.64
CA GLN A 55 -1.64 -16.54 26.95
C GLN A 55 -1.29 -15.67 25.73
N ASP A 56 -1.46 -16.21 24.52
CA ASP A 56 -1.12 -15.55 23.25
C ASP A 56 -2.30 -14.82 22.60
N LYS A 57 -3.53 -15.11 23.04
CA LYS A 57 -4.76 -14.41 22.62
C LYS A 57 -4.65 -12.88 22.67
N PRO A 58 -4.12 -12.23 23.73
CA PRO A 58 -3.97 -10.77 23.75
C PRO A 58 -3.05 -10.25 22.64
N ILE A 59 -1.94 -10.94 22.35
CA ILE A 59 -1.00 -10.56 21.30
C ILE A 59 -1.66 -10.70 19.93
N ALA A 60 -2.37 -11.80 19.69
CA ALA A 60 -3.12 -12.00 18.44
C ALA A 60 -4.21 -10.93 18.22
N ARG A 61 -4.87 -10.49 19.30
CA ARG A 61 -5.84 -9.38 19.24
C ARG A 61 -5.16 -8.07 18.86
N GLN A 62 -4.03 -7.76 19.50
CA GLN A 62 -3.26 -6.55 19.19
C GLN A 62 -2.80 -6.54 17.72
N ILE A 63 -2.28 -7.66 17.22
CA ILE A 63 -1.89 -7.84 15.81
C ILE A 63 -3.05 -7.52 14.86
N ARG A 64 -4.26 -8.03 15.15
CA ARG A 64 -5.46 -7.77 14.34
C ARG A 64 -5.83 -6.29 14.32
N GLU A 65 -5.84 -5.65 15.48
CA GLU A 65 -6.19 -4.22 15.61
C GLU A 65 -5.17 -3.34 14.89
N GLU A 66 -3.87 -3.61 15.06
CA GLU A 66 -2.80 -2.85 14.42
C GLU A 66 -2.76 -3.07 12.90
N ASN A 67 -2.99 -4.29 12.42
CA ASN A 67 -3.09 -4.58 11.00
C ASN A 67 -4.30 -3.89 10.36
N ARG A 68 -5.45 -3.83 11.05
CA ARG A 68 -6.62 -3.07 10.60
C ARG A 68 -6.31 -1.58 10.47
N ARG A 69 -5.57 -1.03 11.44
CA ARG A 69 -5.10 0.36 11.40
C ARG A 69 -4.17 0.62 10.21
N ASN A 70 -3.21 -0.26 9.96
CA ASN A 70 -2.30 -0.13 8.81
C ASN A 70 -3.07 -0.20 7.48
N ALA A 71 -4.02 -1.14 7.35
CA ALA A 71 -4.87 -1.22 6.17
C ALA A 71 -5.67 0.07 5.91
N PHE A 72 -6.21 0.68 6.97
CA PHE A 72 -6.89 1.96 6.86
C PHE A 72 -5.94 3.08 6.41
N LEU A 73 -4.73 3.16 6.98
CA LEU A 73 -3.70 4.12 6.59
C LEU A 73 -3.39 3.98 5.09
N PHE A 74 -3.09 2.78 4.62
CA PHE A 74 -2.78 2.52 3.21
C PHE A 74 -3.92 2.90 2.29
N LYS A 75 -5.17 2.55 2.65
CA LYS A 75 -6.36 2.91 1.88
C LYS A 75 -6.50 4.42 1.75
N SER A 76 -6.35 5.16 2.85
CA SER A 76 -6.44 6.62 2.85
C SER A 76 -5.32 7.26 2.02
N THR A 77 -4.09 6.78 2.16
CA THR A 77 -2.94 7.28 1.37
C THR A 77 -3.11 7.01 -0.12
N LEU A 78 -3.57 5.83 -0.53
CA LEU A 78 -3.85 5.51 -1.93
C LEU A 78 -4.98 6.38 -2.50
N GLY A 79 -6.03 6.63 -1.71
CA GLY A 79 -7.11 7.54 -2.07
C GLY A 79 -6.60 8.95 -2.33
N TRP A 80 -5.74 9.45 -1.45
CA TRP A 80 -5.11 10.77 -1.60
C TRP A 80 -4.20 10.85 -2.84
N ILE A 81 -3.40 9.83 -3.12
CA ILE A 81 -2.57 9.75 -4.32
C ILE A 81 -3.45 9.80 -5.58
N ARG A 82 -4.53 9.02 -5.60
CA ARG A 82 -5.47 9.00 -6.74
C ARG A 82 -6.11 10.38 -6.98
N GLN A 83 -6.60 11.04 -5.94
CA GLN A 83 -7.17 12.39 -6.05
C GLN A 83 -6.12 13.39 -6.57
N THR A 84 -4.88 13.28 -6.10
CA THR A 84 -3.77 14.13 -6.55
C THR A 84 -3.47 13.91 -8.03
N MET A 85 -3.47 12.66 -8.51
CA MET A 85 -3.30 12.34 -9.93
C MET A 85 -4.46 12.86 -10.79
N GLU A 86 -5.71 12.74 -10.32
CA GLU A 86 -6.88 13.29 -11.01
C GLU A 86 -6.78 14.82 -11.15
N PHE A 87 -6.33 15.52 -10.10
CA PHE A 87 -6.08 16.96 -10.13
C PHE A 87 -4.98 17.36 -11.13
N PHE A 88 -3.85 16.65 -11.15
CA PHE A 88 -2.79 16.92 -12.12
C PHE A 88 -3.23 16.57 -13.55
N GLY A 89 -3.94 15.46 -13.75
CA GLY A 89 -4.47 15.06 -15.06
C GLY A 89 -5.43 16.09 -15.67
N GLN A 90 -6.22 16.77 -14.85
CA GLN A 90 -7.08 17.88 -15.30
C GLN A 90 -6.29 19.11 -15.76
N LYS A 91 -5.10 19.37 -15.18
CA LYS A 91 -4.25 20.50 -15.56
C LYS A 91 -3.35 20.24 -16.78
N THR A 92 -3.11 18.97 -17.12
CA THR A 92 -2.29 18.60 -18.30
C THR A 92 -3.04 18.73 -19.62
N VAL A 93 -4.36 18.94 -19.61
CA VAL A 93 -5.09 19.29 -20.83
C VAL A 93 -4.78 20.75 -21.13
N THR A 94 -3.83 20.99 -22.04
CA THR A 94 -3.57 22.31 -22.60
C THR A 94 -4.86 22.80 -23.25
N THR A 95 -5.53 23.76 -22.62
CA THR A 95 -6.62 24.51 -23.25
C THR A 95 -5.99 25.40 -24.32
N THR A 96 -5.88 24.91 -25.54
CA THR A 96 -5.41 25.73 -26.66
C THR A 96 -6.55 26.67 -27.06
N TYR A 97 -6.33 27.99 -26.94
CA TYR A 97 -7.24 28.98 -27.51
C TYR A 97 -7.15 28.90 -29.03
N SER A 98 -8.27 28.55 -29.69
CA SER A 98 -8.36 28.69 -31.15
C SER A 98 -8.42 30.16 -31.53
N ALA A 99 -8.01 30.51 -32.76
CA ALA A 99 -8.04 31.88 -33.30
C ALA A 99 -9.43 32.54 -33.29
N SER A 100 -10.49 31.79 -32.99
CA SER A 100 -11.88 32.24 -32.91
C SER A 100 -12.42 32.34 -31.47
N ALA A 101 -11.55 32.33 -30.45
CA ALA A 101 -11.90 32.49 -29.03
C ALA A 101 -12.87 31.45 -28.43
N TYR A 102 -12.91 30.22 -28.98
CA TYR A 102 -13.59 29.09 -28.34
C TYR A 102 -12.58 28.09 -27.76
N THR A 103 -12.84 27.64 -26.53
CA THR A 103 -12.10 26.58 -25.86
C THR A 103 -12.57 25.21 -26.32
N VAL A 104 -11.72 24.46 -27.02
CA VAL A 104 -12.00 23.07 -27.41
C VAL A 104 -11.17 22.14 -26.54
N ALA A 105 -11.83 21.27 -25.78
CA ALA A 105 -11.16 20.23 -25.01
C ALA A 105 -10.52 19.22 -25.97
N SER A 106 -9.18 19.19 -26.04
CA SER A 106 -8.45 18.19 -26.82
C SER A 106 -8.64 16.81 -26.18
N ARG A 107 -9.55 16.01 -26.74
CA ARG A 107 -9.66 14.59 -26.42
C ARG A 107 -8.48 13.87 -27.05
N VAL A 108 -7.39 13.72 -26.29
CA VAL A 108 -6.32 12.78 -26.65
C VAL A 108 -6.85 11.36 -26.46
N ASN A 109 -7.42 10.80 -27.52
CA ASN A 109 -7.61 9.35 -27.69
C ASN A 109 -7.85 9.06 -29.17
N GLY A 110 -6.75 8.87 -29.92
CA GLY A 110 -6.84 8.39 -31.29
C GLY A 110 -5.68 8.82 -32.17
N ARG A 111 -4.67 7.95 -32.24
CA ARG A 111 -3.71 7.81 -33.35
C ARG A 111 -2.70 8.95 -33.51
N LEU A 112 -1.51 8.68 -32.94
CA LEU A 112 -0.26 9.33 -33.32
C LEU A 112 -0.16 9.41 -34.85
N LEU A 113 0.17 10.61 -35.31
CA LEU A 113 0.41 11.01 -36.68
C LEU A 113 1.18 9.93 -37.46
N SER A 114 0.47 9.24 -38.35
CA SER A 114 1.07 8.48 -39.45
C SER A 114 1.70 9.49 -40.39
N GLY A 115 3.02 9.65 -40.31
CA GLY A 115 3.78 10.60 -41.10
C GLY A 115 3.72 10.34 -42.61
N LYS A 116 3.60 11.43 -43.37
CA LYS A 116 4.40 11.70 -44.57
C LYS A 116 4.38 13.22 -44.80
N VAL A 117 5.57 13.80 -44.85
CA VAL A 117 5.82 15.10 -45.52
C VAL A 117 5.90 14.82 -47.01
#